data_AF-A0A6I0F380-F1
#
_entry.id   AF-A0A6I0F380-F1
#
_cell.length_a   1.000
_cell.length_b   1.000
_cell.length_c   1.000
_cell.angle_alpha   90.00
_cell.angle_beta   90.00
_cell.angle_gamma   90.00
#
_symmetry.space_group_name_H-M   'P 1'
#
loop_
_entity.id
_entity.type
_entity.pdbx_description
1 polymer ?
#
loop_
_entity_poly.entity_id
_entity_poly.type
_entity_poly.pdbx_seq_one_letter_code
_entity_poly.pdbx_strand_id
1 'polypeptide(L)'
;MLIISWSANKGSVVDSIITEWLPLHLTGRVKSFYYPLYSDLTFPTTLFIVPKALAITGMTSDNPSHNRYSALHTDLFTVEQCTWIFKHMQAKCRPLVELTAVHEAMELFDLVDSKQFHRNDAYFYVKLPLLLASSEAILQEVLSANKADKLTVEKCLQYHQRMTALLYNDCTNRQFYHLEELKNLASLEYRIDPLLSALLGMPIEVTKKHFMQSIQVMSRRIKENAHWEIALISCHEIATSMPVQLWVEKNNSVLAWSSDDTFPYAASALEPTVVNAFYHIYDRMWHTVPKVFRDRNWVLAELEKL
;
A
#
# COMPACT_ATOMS: atom_id res chain seq x y z
N MET A 1 2.37 20.88 -6.01
CA MET A 1 3.23 21.20 -4.86
C MET A 1 4.21 20.05 -4.73
N LEU A 2 5.50 20.32 -4.81
CA LEU A 2 6.53 19.28 -4.81
C LEU A 2 7.34 19.43 -3.54
N ILE A 3 7.21 18.48 -2.62
CA ILE A 3 7.94 18.48 -1.35
C ILE A 3 9.04 17.43 -1.48
N ILE A 4 10.29 17.86 -1.45
CA ILE A 4 11.43 16.96 -1.23
C ILE A 4 11.89 17.18 0.21
N SER A 5 11.59 16.22 1.08
CA SER A 5 12.16 16.12 2.41
C SER A 5 12.21 14.65 2.76
N TRP A 6 13.39 14.04 2.65
CA TRP A 6 13.63 12.72 3.20
C TRP A 6 14.84 12.80 4.12
N SER A 7 14.57 13.05 5.41
CA SER A 7 15.54 12.81 6.47
C SER A 7 15.03 11.62 7.29
N ALA A 8 15.41 10.42 6.88
CA ALA A 8 15.26 9.24 7.72
C ALA A 8 16.21 9.39 8.91
N ASN A 9 15.68 9.62 10.12
CA ASN A 9 16.42 9.32 11.36
C ASN A 9 15.58 9.32 12.65
N LYS A 10 14.24 9.39 12.61
CA LYS A 10 13.42 9.25 13.84
C LYS A 10 12.19 8.37 13.59
N GLY A 11 12.03 7.34 14.42
CA GLY A 11 10.93 6.37 14.35
C GLY A 11 9.52 6.95 14.41
N SER A 12 9.35 8.23 14.79
CA SER A 12 8.07 8.95 14.76
C SER A 12 7.67 9.46 13.36
N VAL A 13 8.63 9.57 12.43
CA VAL A 13 8.38 10.04 11.04
C VAL A 13 7.76 8.93 10.20
N VAL A 14 8.02 7.68 10.57
CA VAL A 14 7.65 6.49 9.79
C VAL A 14 6.12 6.26 9.82
N ASP A 15 5.45 6.55 10.92
CA ASP A 15 3.98 6.42 11.03
C ASP A 15 3.24 7.46 10.18
N SER A 16 3.76 8.70 10.11
CA SER A 16 3.21 9.75 9.23
C SER A 16 3.32 9.43 7.73
N ILE A 17 4.24 8.55 7.33
CA ILE A 17 4.38 8.17 5.92
C ILE A 17 3.11 7.46 5.43
N ILE A 18 2.56 6.54 6.21
CA ILE A 18 1.38 5.77 5.80
C ILE A 18 0.10 6.61 5.96
N THR A 19 -0.03 7.37 7.06
CA THR A 19 -1.26 8.11 7.34
C THR A 19 -1.40 9.41 6.54
N GLU A 20 -0.30 10.07 6.18
CA GLU A 20 -0.33 11.40 5.56
C GLU A 20 0.23 11.39 4.13
N TRP A 21 1.42 10.83 3.92
CA TRP A 21 2.11 10.92 2.63
C TRP A 21 1.55 9.97 1.58
N LEU A 22 1.20 8.75 1.98
CA LEU A 22 0.70 7.74 1.06
C LEU A 22 -0.64 8.14 0.42
N PRO A 23 -1.66 8.61 1.17
CA PRO A 23 -2.88 9.15 0.55
C PRO A 23 -2.61 10.26 -0.46
N LEU A 24 -1.67 11.18 -0.17
CA LEU A 24 -1.31 12.25 -1.10
C LEU A 24 -0.73 11.70 -2.41
N HIS A 25 0.08 10.64 -2.35
CA HIS A 25 0.61 9.96 -3.54
C HIS A 25 -0.49 9.34 -4.40
N LEU A 26 -1.48 8.68 -3.77
CA LEU A 26 -2.58 8.03 -4.48
C LEU A 26 -3.51 9.02 -5.21
N THR A 27 -3.43 10.33 -4.93
CA THR A 27 -4.11 11.37 -5.72
C THR A 27 -3.49 11.63 -7.10
N GLY A 28 -2.25 11.17 -7.34
CA GLY A 28 -1.48 11.48 -8.54
C GLY A 28 -0.91 12.91 -8.60
N ARG A 29 -1.17 13.74 -7.58
CA ARG A 29 -0.76 15.15 -7.56
C ARG A 29 0.61 15.39 -6.91
N VAL A 30 1.17 14.35 -6.29
CA VAL A 30 2.48 14.38 -5.62
C VAL A 30 3.43 13.43 -6.32
N LYS A 31 4.62 13.94 -6.65
CA LYS A 31 5.73 13.18 -7.20
C LYS A 31 6.90 13.25 -6.24
N SER A 32 7.44 12.10 -5.89
CA SER A 32 8.61 11.97 -5.01
C SER A 32 9.77 11.36 -5.77
N PHE A 33 10.96 11.84 -5.47
CA PHE A 33 12.20 11.42 -6.12
C PHE A 33 13.28 11.21 -5.07
N TYR A 34 14.20 10.29 -5.32
CA TYR A 34 15.39 10.09 -4.51
C TYR A 34 16.65 10.24 -5.37
N TYR A 35 17.72 10.72 -4.75
CA TYR A 35 19.03 10.78 -5.38
C TYR A 35 19.72 9.42 -5.16
N PRO A 36 20.10 8.68 -6.22
CA PRO A 36 20.51 7.28 -6.10
C PRO A 36 21.93 7.08 -5.56
N LEU A 37 22.69 8.16 -5.37
CA LEU A 37 24.04 8.11 -4.81
C LEU A 37 23.98 8.59 -3.37
N TYR A 38 24.28 7.70 -2.42
CA TYR A 38 24.52 8.10 -1.05
C TYR A 38 25.81 8.92 -1.00
N SER A 39 25.66 10.22 -0.81
CA SER A 39 26.77 11.14 -0.60
C SER A 39 26.57 11.87 0.69
N ASP A 40 27.57 11.85 1.57
CA ASP A 40 27.60 12.69 2.75
C ASP A 40 27.82 14.13 2.30
N LEU A 41 26.71 14.87 2.17
CA LEU A 41 26.77 16.30 1.93
C LEU A 41 27.36 16.95 3.18
N THR A 42 28.49 17.64 3.04
CA THR A 42 29.13 18.40 4.12
C THR A 42 28.16 19.39 4.78
N PHE A 43 27.16 19.87 4.03
CA PHE A 43 26.08 20.70 4.54
C PHE A 43 24.74 20.27 3.92
N PRO A 44 23.93 19.47 4.62
CA PRO A 44 22.59 19.15 4.17
C PRO A 44 21.78 20.43 3.94
N THR A 45 21.23 20.56 2.74
CA THR A 45 20.49 21.75 2.30
C THR A 45 19.04 21.38 2.05
N THR A 46 18.10 22.22 2.50
CA THR A 46 16.67 22.08 2.23
C THR A 46 16.20 23.26 1.39
N LEU A 47 15.40 22.98 0.36
CA LEU A 47 14.80 23.99 -0.51
C LEU A 47 13.28 23.82 -0.52
N PHE A 48 12.54 24.89 -0.22
CA PHE A 48 11.10 24.99 -0.49
C PHE A 48 10.88 26.10 -1.51
N ILE A 49 10.23 25.79 -2.63
CA ILE A 49 10.12 26.73 -3.76
C ILE A 49 8.66 26.84 -4.16
N VAL A 50 8.14 28.07 -4.17
CA VAL A 50 6.90 28.44 -4.86
C VAL A 50 7.32 29.21 -6.11
N PRO A 51 7.23 28.60 -7.31
CA PRO A 51 7.73 29.23 -8.53
C PRO A 51 7.17 30.64 -8.73
N LYS A 52 8.05 31.58 -9.11
CA LYS A 52 7.71 32.99 -9.35
C LYS A 52 7.17 33.76 -8.13
N ALA A 53 7.30 33.22 -6.92
CA ALA A 53 6.81 33.87 -5.71
C ALA A 53 7.85 33.92 -4.60
N LEU A 54 8.31 32.76 -4.11
CA LEU A 54 9.27 32.71 -3.00
C LEU A 54 10.09 31.43 -3.00
N ALA A 55 11.26 31.49 -2.37
CA ALA A 55 12.08 30.34 -2.04
C ALA A 55 12.56 30.42 -0.59
N ILE A 56 12.54 29.30 0.12
CA ILE A 56 13.14 29.16 1.45
C ILE A 56 14.29 28.19 1.33
N THR A 57 15.48 28.64 1.72
CA THR A 57 16.69 27.81 1.77
C THR A 57 17.12 27.66 3.21
N GLY A 58 17.37 26.42 3.65
CA GLY A 58 17.93 26.14 4.97
C GLY A 58 19.14 25.24 4.85
N MET A 59 20.10 25.43 5.73
CA MET A 59 21.28 24.56 5.86
C MET A 59 21.39 24.09 7.30
N THR A 60 21.86 22.86 7.47
CA THR A 60 22.11 22.28 8.79
C THR A 60 23.56 21.86 8.90
N SER A 61 24.14 21.98 10.08
CA SER A 61 25.39 21.30 10.44
C SER A 61 25.09 19.91 10.99
N ASP A 62 26.08 19.03 10.99
CA ASP A 62 25.99 17.67 11.52
C ASP A 62 25.68 17.61 13.04
N ASN A 63 25.84 18.74 13.75
CA ASN A 63 25.51 18.81 15.17
C ASN A 63 24.02 19.17 15.40
N PRO A 64 23.19 18.25 15.95
CA PRO A 64 21.78 18.47 16.20
C PRO A 64 21.46 19.50 17.29
N SER A 65 22.46 19.98 18.06
CA SER A 65 22.28 21.02 19.08
C SER A 65 22.43 22.45 18.53
N HIS A 66 22.68 22.64 17.23
CA HIS A 66 22.88 23.94 16.63
C HIS A 66 21.61 24.53 16.02
N ASN A 67 21.55 25.86 15.98
CA ASN A 67 20.49 26.62 15.34
C ASN A 67 20.39 26.26 13.85
N ARG A 68 19.18 25.96 13.38
CA ARG A 68 18.88 25.86 11.95
C ARG A 68 18.58 27.24 11.42
N TYR A 69 19.45 27.74 10.55
CA TYR A 69 19.23 29.01 9.88
C TYR A 69 18.52 28.78 8.54
N SER A 70 17.48 29.56 8.31
CA SER A 70 16.71 29.57 7.06
C SER A 70 16.67 31.00 6.52
N ALA A 71 16.81 31.13 5.20
CA ALA A 71 16.64 32.39 4.49
C ALA A 71 15.37 32.31 3.64
N LEU A 72 14.56 33.36 3.68
CA LEU A 72 13.40 33.56 2.82
C LEU A 72 13.78 34.55 1.72
N HIS A 73 13.59 34.15 0.48
CA HIS A 73 13.86 34.94 -0.71
C HIS A 73 12.55 35.20 -1.45
N THR A 74 12.27 36.46 -1.75
CA THR A 74 11.09 36.89 -2.52
C THR A 74 11.47 37.61 -3.82
N ASP A 75 12.76 37.84 -4.06
CA ASP A 75 13.25 38.39 -5.32
C ASP A 75 13.22 37.31 -6.41
N LEU A 76 12.75 37.68 -7.60
CA LEU A 76 12.50 36.72 -8.67
C LEU A 76 13.79 36.04 -9.16
N PHE A 77 14.92 36.74 -9.16
CA PHE A 77 16.20 36.18 -9.61
C PHE A 77 16.67 35.04 -8.71
N THR A 78 16.61 35.20 -7.39
CA THR A 78 16.98 34.13 -6.44
C THR A 78 15.98 32.98 -6.48
N VAL A 79 14.69 33.27 -6.65
CA VAL A 79 13.67 32.22 -6.84
C VAL A 79 13.94 31.40 -8.11
N GLU A 80 14.32 32.04 -9.21
CA GLU A 80 14.70 31.37 -10.46
C GLU A 80 15.98 30.55 -10.30
N GLN A 81 16.99 31.08 -9.60
CA GLN A 81 18.21 30.35 -9.29
C GLN A 81 17.92 29.09 -8.47
N CYS A 82 17.13 29.19 -7.40
CA CYS A 82 16.71 28.04 -6.59
C CYS A 82 15.95 27.02 -7.42
N THR A 83 15.07 27.48 -8.32
CA THR A 83 14.34 26.62 -9.25
C THR A 83 15.27 25.90 -10.22
N TRP A 84 16.30 26.58 -10.73
CA TRP A 84 17.32 25.98 -11.61
C TRP A 84 18.12 24.90 -10.87
N ILE A 85 18.60 25.18 -9.65
CA ILE A 85 19.30 24.21 -8.80
C ILE A 85 18.43 22.97 -8.60
N PHE A 86 17.17 23.18 -8.19
CA PHE A 86 16.21 22.10 -7.98
C PHE A 86 16.04 21.23 -9.23
N LYS A 87 15.82 21.82 -10.40
CA LYS A 87 15.65 21.07 -11.66
C LYS A 87 16.91 20.28 -12.03
N HIS A 88 18.09 20.86 -11.81
CA HIS A 88 19.35 20.18 -12.07
C HIS A 88 19.57 18.99 -11.12
N MET A 89 19.18 19.12 -9.85
CA MET A 89 19.17 18.00 -8.90
C MET A 89 18.16 16.92 -9.31
N GLN A 90 16.92 17.32 -9.63
CA GLN A 90 15.86 16.42 -10.03
C GLN A 90 16.23 15.57 -11.26
N ALA A 91 16.95 16.15 -12.23
CA ALA A 91 17.40 15.44 -13.43
C ALA A 91 18.35 14.25 -13.13
N LYS A 92 18.96 14.22 -11.95
CA LYS A 92 19.83 13.14 -11.49
C LYS A 92 19.12 12.18 -10.52
N CYS A 93 17.89 12.49 -10.13
CA CYS A 93 17.11 11.65 -9.23
C CYS A 93 16.34 10.57 -9.99
N ARG A 94 15.92 9.54 -9.26
CA ARG A 94 14.99 8.51 -9.73
C ARG A 94 13.64 8.66 -9.03
N PRO A 95 12.52 8.26 -9.66
CA PRO A 95 11.22 8.21 -8.98
C PRO A 95 11.32 7.34 -7.73
N LEU A 96 10.82 7.85 -6.60
CA LEU A 96 10.73 7.10 -5.35
C LEU A 96 9.49 6.20 -5.33
N VAL A 97 8.41 6.70 -5.93
CA VAL A 97 7.12 6.04 -6.02
C VAL A 97 6.69 6.06 -7.49
N GLU A 98 6.34 4.90 -8.01
CA GLU A 98 5.71 4.74 -9.33
C GLU A 98 4.19 4.70 -9.15
N LEU A 99 3.47 5.42 -10.00
CA LEU A 99 2.02 5.54 -9.93
C LEU A 99 1.39 4.94 -11.18
N THR A 100 0.36 4.14 -10.98
CA THR A 100 -0.42 3.50 -12.06
C THR A 100 -1.90 3.66 -11.74
N ALA A 101 -2.74 3.80 -12.75
CA ALA A 101 -4.18 3.87 -12.52
C ALA A 101 -4.65 2.55 -11.88
N VAL A 102 -5.61 2.60 -10.93
CA VAL A 102 -6.01 1.39 -10.19
C VAL A 102 -6.49 0.26 -11.12
N HIS A 103 -7.16 0.57 -12.24
CA HIS A 103 -7.63 -0.41 -13.21
C HIS A 103 -6.49 -1.11 -14.01
N GLU A 104 -5.29 -0.55 -13.96
CA GLU A 104 -4.03 -1.05 -14.53
C GLU A 104 -3.07 -1.58 -13.45
N ALA A 105 -3.44 -1.53 -12.16
CA ALA A 105 -2.53 -1.85 -11.04
C ALA A 105 -1.95 -3.28 -11.08
N MET A 106 -2.52 -4.17 -11.87
CA MET A 106 -1.99 -5.53 -12.06
C MET A 106 -0.79 -5.59 -13.00
N GLU A 107 -0.59 -4.58 -13.83
CA GLU A 107 0.68 -4.39 -14.54
C GLU A 107 1.82 -4.06 -13.56
N LEU A 108 1.51 -3.38 -12.44
CA LEU A 108 2.49 -3.18 -11.36
C LEU A 108 2.82 -4.50 -10.66
N PHE A 109 1.82 -5.37 -10.43
CA PHE A 109 2.09 -6.71 -9.92
C PHE A 109 3.03 -7.49 -10.86
N ASP A 110 2.84 -7.41 -12.18
CA ASP A 110 3.75 -8.03 -13.16
C ASP A 110 5.15 -7.41 -13.13
N LEU A 111 5.25 -6.08 -13.03
CA LEU A 111 6.53 -5.40 -12.91
C LEU A 111 7.30 -5.81 -11.66
N VAL A 112 6.57 -6.04 -10.57
CA VAL A 112 7.15 -6.50 -9.32
C VAL A 112 7.53 -7.98 -9.37
N ASP A 113 6.68 -8.85 -9.90
CA ASP A 113 6.91 -10.31 -9.98
C ASP A 113 8.03 -10.63 -10.99
N SER A 114 8.10 -9.91 -12.12
CA SER A 114 9.13 -10.09 -13.16
C SER A 114 10.55 -9.69 -12.76
N LYS A 115 10.70 -8.91 -11.68
CA LYS A 115 12.01 -8.48 -11.15
C LYS A 115 12.58 -9.42 -10.08
N GLN A 116 11.91 -10.54 -9.77
CA GLN A 116 12.26 -11.39 -8.62
C GLN A 116 13.23 -12.52 -8.97
N PHE A 117 14.27 -12.68 -8.14
CA PHE A 117 15.10 -13.89 -8.07
C PHE A 117 14.75 -14.78 -6.85
N HIS A 118 14.14 -14.24 -5.78
CA HIS A 118 13.71 -14.96 -4.57
C HIS A 118 12.49 -14.28 -3.90
N ARG A 119 11.48 -15.05 -3.50
CA ARG A 119 10.32 -14.60 -2.70
C ARG A 119 10.68 -14.51 -1.23
N ASN A 120 10.05 -13.59 -0.50
CA ASN A 120 10.26 -13.36 0.94
C ASN A 120 8.95 -13.28 1.72
N ASP A 121 9.06 -13.25 3.05
CA ASP A 121 7.92 -12.97 3.94
C ASP A 121 7.24 -11.65 3.55
N ALA A 122 5.89 -11.65 3.61
CA ALA A 122 5.08 -10.53 3.18
C ALA A 122 3.92 -10.23 4.14
N TYR A 123 3.46 -8.97 4.11
CA TYR A 123 2.28 -8.49 4.81
C TYR A 123 1.23 -8.00 3.82
N PHE A 124 -0.03 -8.33 4.09
CA PHE A 124 -1.19 -7.78 3.40
C PHE A 124 -2.14 -7.10 4.40
N TYR A 125 -2.56 -5.88 4.05
CA TYR A 125 -3.63 -5.16 4.74
C TYR A 125 -4.71 -4.84 3.73
N VAL A 126 -5.82 -5.59 3.80
CA VAL A 126 -6.88 -5.59 2.80
C VAL A 126 -8.22 -5.58 3.51
N LYS A 127 -9.14 -4.70 3.12
CA LYS A 127 -10.46 -4.60 3.76
C LYS A 127 -11.38 -5.75 3.37
N LEU A 128 -11.30 -6.15 2.10
CA LEU A 128 -12.18 -7.15 1.51
C LEU A 128 -11.36 -8.22 0.79
N PRO A 129 -11.54 -9.50 1.15
CA PRO A 129 -10.68 -10.52 0.60
C PRO A 129 -11.29 -11.21 -0.63
N LEU A 130 -12.33 -10.72 -1.31
CA LEU A 130 -13.01 -11.56 -2.32
C LEU A 130 -12.04 -12.08 -3.40
N LEU A 131 -11.16 -11.23 -3.92
CA LEU A 131 -10.15 -11.64 -4.90
C LEU A 131 -9.12 -12.63 -4.33
N LEU A 132 -8.82 -12.58 -3.02
CA LEU A 132 -7.81 -13.42 -2.35
C LEU A 132 -8.38 -14.71 -1.74
N ALA A 133 -9.61 -14.64 -1.26
CA ALA A 133 -10.30 -15.65 -0.47
C ALA A 133 -11.20 -16.55 -1.30
N SER A 134 -11.67 -16.09 -2.46
CA SER A 134 -12.56 -16.87 -3.31
C SER A 134 -11.83 -18.01 -4.01
N SER A 135 -12.61 -18.94 -4.56
CA SER A 135 -12.15 -19.81 -5.65
C SER A 135 -12.52 -19.20 -7.00
N GLU A 136 -11.89 -19.68 -8.08
CA GLU A 136 -12.25 -19.28 -9.45
C GLU A 136 -13.74 -19.50 -9.75
N ALA A 137 -14.33 -20.59 -9.25
CA ALA A 137 -15.75 -20.89 -9.43
C ALA A 137 -16.65 -19.81 -8.80
N ILE A 138 -16.35 -19.37 -7.57
CA ILE A 138 -17.11 -18.31 -6.90
C ILE A 138 -16.97 -16.99 -7.66
N LEU A 139 -15.76 -16.66 -8.14
CA LEU A 139 -15.54 -15.45 -8.93
C LEU A 139 -16.33 -15.49 -10.25
N GLN A 140 -16.35 -16.63 -10.95
CA GLN A 140 -17.15 -16.80 -12.16
C GLN A 140 -18.66 -16.67 -11.89
N GLU A 141 -19.17 -17.22 -10.79
CA GLU A 141 -20.57 -17.04 -10.36
C GLU A 141 -20.89 -15.56 -10.12
N VAL A 142 -20.04 -14.84 -9.37
CA VAL A 142 -20.19 -13.41 -9.08
C VAL A 142 -20.19 -12.60 -10.38
N LEU A 143 -19.21 -12.82 -11.26
CA LEU A 143 -19.06 -12.07 -12.51
C LEU A 143 -20.22 -12.35 -13.48
N SER A 144 -20.69 -13.59 -13.55
CA SER A 144 -21.85 -13.97 -14.36
C SER A 144 -23.13 -13.27 -13.85
N ALA A 145 -23.33 -13.22 -12.53
CA ALA A 145 -24.46 -12.50 -11.93
C ALA A 145 -24.42 -10.99 -12.23
N ASN A 146 -23.22 -10.41 -12.33
CA ASN A 146 -22.99 -9.01 -12.70
C ASN A 146 -23.00 -8.75 -14.21
N LYS A 147 -23.28 -9.77 -15.05
CA LYS A 147 -23.27 -9.68 -16.52
C LYS A 147 -21.94 -9.17 -17.08
N ALA A 148 -20.84 -9.52 -16.42
CA ALA A 148 -19.50 -9.21 -16.92
C ALA A 148 -19.27 -9.90 -18.27
N ASP A 149 -18.61 -9.21 -19.20
CA ASP A 149 -18.26 -9.79 -20.48
C ASP A 149 -17.09 -10.79 -20.34
N LYS A 150 -16.82 -11.53 -21.41
CA LYS A 150 -15.78 -12.57 -21.42
C LYS A 150 -14.40 -12.01 -21.09
N LEU A 151 -14.07 -10.83 -21.61
CA LEU A 151 -12.77 -10.17 -21.39
C LEU A 151 -12.60 -9.79 -19.90
N THR A 152 -13.64 -9.26 -19.28
CA THR A 152 -13.67 -8.89 -17.87
C THR A 152 -13.51 -10.12 -16.97
N VAL A 153 -14.16 -11.23 -17.34
CA VAL A 153 -14.01 -12.51 -16.63
C VAL A 153 -12.57 -13.03 -16.71
N GLU A 154 -12.00 -13.07 -17.91
CA GLU A 154 -10.60 -13.48 -18.11
C GLU A 154 -9.63 -12.62 -17.32
N LYS A 155 -9.82 -11.29 -17.34
CA LYS A 155 -9.01 -10.34 -16.58
C LYS A 155 -9.08 -10.61 -15.07
N CYS A 156 -10.28 -10.82 -14.52
CA CYS A 156 -10.47 -11.11 -13.10
C CYS A 156 -9.81 -12.43 -12.68
N LEU A 157 -9.93 -13.49 -13.50
CA LEU A 157 -9.32 -14.79 -13.20
C LEU A 157 -7.79 -14.74 -13.26
N GLN A 158 -7.21 -14.01 -14.22
CA GLN A 158 -5.77 -13.77 -14.25
C GLN A 158 -5.30 -13.05 -12.97
N TYR A 159 -6.06 -12.06 -12.50
CA TYR A 159 -5.75 -11.35 -11.26
C TYR A 159 -5.82 -12.28 -10.05
N HIS A 160 -6.85 -13.12 -9.98
CA HIS A 160 -7.01 -14.11 -8.93
C HIS A 160 -5.83 -15.11 -8.88
N GLN A 161 -5.45 -15.65 -10.04
CA GLN A 161 -4.35 -16.63 -10.14
C GLN A 161 -3.02 -16.04 -9.68
N ARG A 162 -2.71 -14.80 -10.10
CA ARG A 162 -1.49 -14.11 -9.67
C ARG A 162 -1.48 -13.84 -8.17
N MET A 163 -2.57 -13.31 -7.63
CA MET A 163 -2.68 -13.01 -6.19
C MET A 163 -2.61 -14.28 -5.34
N THR A 164 -3.25 -15.37 -5.76
CA THR A 164 -3.18 -16.65 -5.04
C THR A 164 -1.80 -17.28 -5.14
N ALA A 165 -1.10 -17.16 -6.29
CA ALA A 165 0.28 -17.62 -6.40
C ALA A 165 1.22 -16.93 -5.41
N LEU A 166 0.96 -15.67 -5.01
CA LEU A 166 1.73 -14.99 -3.96
C LEU A 166 1.51 -15.61 -2.57
N LEU A 167 0.32 -16.16 -2.31
CA LEU A 167 -0.02 -16.77 -1.02
C LEU A 167 0.47 -18.22 -0.89
N TYR A 168 0.59 -18.93 -2.01
CA TYR A 168 1.08 -20.31 -2.08
C TYR A 168 2.55 -20.36 -2.47
N ASN A 169 3.40 -19.83 -1.59
CA ASN A 169 4.85 -19.96 -1.67
C ASN A 169 5.40 -20.49 -0.34
N ASP A 170 6.70 -20.81 -0.29
CA ASP A 170 7.36 -21.30 0.92
C ASP A 170 7.65 -20.18 1.96
N CYS A 171 7.13 -18.97 1.73
CA CYS A 171 7.36 -17.79 2.58
C CYS A 171 6.12 -17.46 3.41
N THR A 172 6.34 -16.81 4.55
CA THR A 172 5.24 -16.47 5.45
C THR A 172 4.45 -15.30 4.90
N ASN A 173 3.15 -15.50 4.73
CA ASN A 173 2.21 -14.49 4.30
C ASN A 173 1.28 -14.13 5.46
N ARG A 174 1.44 -12.91 5.99
CA ARG A 174 0.66 -12.41 7.13
C ARG A 174 -0.40 -11.43 6.65
N GLN A 175 -1.63 -11.61 7.11
CA GLN A 175 -2.75 -10.76 6.71
C GLN A 175 -3.47 -10.18 7.91
N PHE A 176 -3.98 -8.96 7.75
CA PHE A 176 -4.78 -8.28 8.75
C PHE A 176 -6.21 -8.08 8.24
N TYR A 177 -7.20 -8.44 9.06
CA TYR A 177 -8.60 -8.16 8.80
C TYR A 177 -9.29 -7.58 10.03
N HIS A 178 -10.14 -6.57 9.84
CA HIS A 178 -10.94 -6.02 10.92
C HIS A 178 -12.14 -6.94 11.22
N LEU A 179 -12.19 -7.51 12.42
CA LEU A 179 -13.24 -8.48 12.78
C LEU A 179 -14.64 -7.86 12.72
N GLU A 180 -14.80 -6.65 13.25
CA GLU A 180 -16.10 -5.96 13.25
C GLU A 180 -16.53 -5.57 11.83
N GLU A 181 -15.59 -5.24 10.95
CA GLU A 181 -15.88 -4.99 9.53
C GLU A 181 -16.34 -6.29 8.84
N LEU A 182 -15.66 -7.42 9.09
CA LEU A 182 -16.08 -8.72 8.57
C LEU A 182 -17.48 -9.12 9.04
N LYS A 183 -17.81 -8.92 10.33
CA LYS A 183 -19.15 -9.17 10.88
C LYS A 183 -20.20 -8.27 10.23
N ASN A 184 -19.92 -6.99 10.09
CA ASN A 184 -20.81 -6.05 9.41
C ASN A 184 -21.05 -6.50 7.97
N LEU A 185 -19.99 -6.86 7.23
CA LEU A 185 -20.08 -7.36 5.86
C LEU A 185 -20.83 -8.69 5.74
N ALA A 186 -20.76 -9.56 6.75
CA ALA A 186 -21.50 -10.82 6.81
C ALA A 186 -23.02 -10.59 7.03
N SER A 187 -23.38 -9.50 7.69
CA SER A 187 -24.79 -9.16 7.95
C SER A 187 -25.53 -8.61 6.72
N LEU A 188 -24.81 -8.05 5.73
CA LEU A 188 -25.39 -7.44 4.54
C LEU A 188 -25.89 -8.48 3.53
N GLU A 189 -27.07 -8.27 2.96
CA GLU A 189 -27.64 -9.14 1.91
C GLU A 189 -26.87 -9.04 0.58
N TYR A 190 -26.40 -7.84 0.25
CA TYR A 190 -25.52 -7.57 -0.87
C TYR A 190 -24.63 -6.35 -0.59
N ARG A 191 -23.56 -6.20 -1.37
CA ARG A 191 -22.66 -5.04 -1.33
C ARG A 191 -21.90 -4.89 -2.64
N ILE A 192 -21.31 -3.72 -2.86
CA ILE A 192 -20.35 -3.51 -3.95
C ILE A 192 -18.95 -3.85 -3.44
N ASP A 193 -18.22 -4.70 -4.16
CA ASP A 193 -16.80 -4.96 -3.87
C ASP A 193 -15.95 -3.86 -4.52
N PRO A 194 -15.35 -2.95 -3.74
CA PRO A 194 -14.69 -1.78 -4.30
C PRO A 194 -13.40 -2.11 -5.04
N LEU A 195 -12.67 -3.15 -4.63
CA LEU A 195 -11.42 -3.54 -5.28
C LEU A 195 -11.72 -4.16 -6.66
N LEU A 196 -12.63 -5.13 -6.72
CA LEU A 196 -13.04 -5.72 -8.00
C LEU A 196 -13.69 -4.68 -8.90
N SER A 197 -14.50 -3.78 -8.33
CA SER A 197 -15.12 -2.72 -9.12
C SER A 197 -14.09 -1.78 -9.76
N ALA A 198 -13.08 -1.39 -8.99
CA ALA A 198 -12.00 -0.53 -9.49
C ALA A 198 -11.10 -1.25 -10.52
N LEU A 199 -10.80 -2.54 -10.30
CA LEU A 199 -9.95 -3.33 -11.21
C LEU A 199 -10.63 -3.63 -12.55
N LEU A 200 -11.95 -3.84 -12.53
CA LEU A 200 -12.74 -4.24 -13.68
C LEU A 200 -13.45 -3.05 -14.36
N GLY A 201 -13.46 -1.87 -13.73
CA GLY A 201 -14.06 -0.66 -14.30
C GLY A 201 -15.58 -0.68 -14.33
N MET A 202 -16.22 -1.53 -13.52
CA MET A 202 -17.68 -1.64 -13.41
C MET A 202 -18.07 -2.02 -11.99
N PRO A 203 -19.25 -1.61 -11.47
CA PRO A 203 -19.71 -2.04 -10.15
C PRO A 203 -19.87 -3.56 -10.09
N ILE A 204 -19.25 -4.19 -9.09
CA ILE A 204 -19.34 -5.64 -8.82
C ILE A 204 -20.13 -5.85 -7.55
N GLU A 205 -21.37 -6.30 -7.70
CA GLU A 205 -22.23 -6.70 -6.60
C GLU A 205 -21.89 -8.11 -6.11
N VAL A 206 -21.72 -8.23 -4.80
CA VAL A 206 -21.43 -9.48 -4.11
C VAL A 206 -22.54 -9.74 -3.11
N THR A 207 -23.23 -10.86 -3.28
CA THR A 207 -24.28 -11.30 -2.36
C THR A 207 -23.67 -11.87 -1.08
N LYS A 208 -24.49 -11.90 -0.02
CA LYS A 208 -24.16 -12.60 1.24
C LYS A 208 -23.69 -14.02 0.98
N LYS A 209 -24.38 -14.77 0.12
CA LYS A 209 -24.03 -16.14 -0.26
C LYS A 209 -22.58 -16.24 -0.76
N HIS A 210 -22.21 -15.44 -1.77
CA HIS A 210 -20.87 -15.49 -2.36
C HIS A 210 -19.80 -15.08 -1.35
N PHE A 211 -20.09 -14.10 -0.49
CA PHE A 211 -19.19 -13.73 0.59
C PHE A 211 -18.93 -14.86 1.58
N MET A 212 -20.00 -15.50 2.08
CA MET A 212 -19.86 -16.59 3.05
C MET A 212 -19.13 -17.78 2.44
N GLN A 213 -19.37 -18.11 1.17
CA GLN A 213 -18.60 -19.12 0.45
C GLN A 213 -17.11 -18.75 0.36
N SER A 214 -16.79 -17.46 0.19
CA SER A 214 -15.40 -16.99 0.13
C SER A 214 -14.71 -17.08 1.49
N ILE A 215 -15.41 -16.76 2.58
CA ILE A 215 -14.90 -16.98 3.95
C ILE A 215 -14.64 -18.47 4.20
N GLN A 216 -15.54 -19.35 3.76
CA GLN A 216 -15.33 -20.80 3.89
C GLN A 216 -14.11 -21.30 3.11
N VAL A 217 -13.88 -20.78 1.90
CA VAL A 217 -12.68 -21.08 1.11
C VAL A 217 -11.44 -20.56 1.83
N MET A 218 -11.45 -19.32 2.33
CA MET A 218 -10.35 -18.77 3.14
C MET A 218 -10.03 -19.66 4.34
N SER A 219 -11.03 -20.00 5.16
CA SER A 219 -10.86 -20.87 6.33
C SER A 219 -10.24 -22.22 5.97
N ARG A 220 -10.61 -22.80 4.82
CA ARG A 220 -9.99 -24.03 4.32
C ARG A 220 -8.52 -23.82 3.95
N ARG A 221 -8.21 -22.74 3.23
CA ARG A 221 -6.83 -22.45 2.80
C ARG A 221 -5.89 -22.17 3.99
N ILE A 222 -6.38 -21.51 5.04
CA ILE A 222 -5.62 -21.32 6.30
C ILE A 222 -5.32 -22.65 6.99
N LYS A 223 -6.24 -23.62 6.93
CA LYS A 223 -6.04 -24.98 7.48
C LYS A 223 -4.99 -25.75 6.68
N GLU A 224 -4.96 -25.58 5.36
CA GLU A 224 -4.07 -26.29 4.43
C GLU A 224 -2.67 -25.68 4.33
N ASN A 225 -2.53 -24.36 4.49
CA ASN A 225 -1.26 -23.65 4.32
C ASN A 225 -0.69 -23.14 5.64
N ALA A 226 0.37 -23.79 6.12
CA ALA A 226 1.03 -23.43 7.36
C ALA A 226 1.67 -22.02 7.33
N HIS A 227 2.03 -21.52 6.14
CA HIS A 227 2.67 -20.22 5.94
C HIS A 227 1.67 -19.07 5.79
N TRP A 228 0.38 -19.36 5.72
CA TRP A 228 -0.66 -18.33 5.74
C TRP A 228 -1.12 -18.06 7.17
N GLU A 229 -0.78 -16.88 7.67
CA GLU A 229 -1.13 -16.40 8.99
C GLU A 229 -2.10 -15.22 8.88
N ILE A 230 -3.11 -15.18 9.75
CA ILE A 230 -4.09 -14.10 9.79
C ILE A 230 -4.16 -13.54 11.21
N ALA A 231 -4.24 -12.22 11.31
CA ALA A 231 -4.61 -11.49 12.51
C ALA A 231 -5.99 -10.85 12.30
N LEU A 232 -6.94 -11.16 13.19
CA LEU A 232 -8.22 -10.47 13.25
C LEU A 232 -8.12 -9.32 14.26
N ILE A 233 -8.03 -8.10 13.76
CA ILE A 233 -7.80 -6.90 14.58
C ILE A 233 -9.13 -6.26 14.99
N SER A 234 -9.11 -5.61 16.17
CA SER A 234 -10.23 -4.80 16.64
C SER A 234 -10.05 -3.34 16.23
N CYS A 235 -11.17 -2.63 16.04
CA CYS A 235 -11.20 -1.25 15.54
C CYS A 235 -10.44 -0.21 16.41
N HIS A 236 -9.97 -0.61 17.60
CA HIS A 236 -9.31 0.26 18.56
C HIS A 236 -7.78 0.16 18.55
N GLU A 237 -7.20 -0.89 17.95
CA GLU A 237 -5.77 -1.18 18.14
C GLU A 237 -4.89 -0.58 17.03
N ILE A 238 -5.42 -0.39 15.82
CA ILE A 238 -4.63 -0.01 14.64
C ILE A 238 -5.48 0.84 13.69
N ALA A 239 -5.00 2.05 13.39
CA ALA A 239 -5.52 3.07 12.47
C ALA A 239 -6.73 2.65 11.60
N THR A 240 -7.91 2.65 12.21
CA THR A 240 -9.21 2.50 11.55
C THR A 240 -9.54 3.60 10.55
N SER A 241 -8.66 4.60 10.43
CA SER A 241 -8.76 5.72 9.50
C SER A 241 -7.95 5.57 8.23
N MET A 242 -7.18 4.49 8.01
CA MET A 242 -6.40 4.37 6.78
C MET A 242 -7.30 4.02 5.58
N PRO A 243 -7.45 4.92 4.58
CA PRO A 243 -8.19 4.60 3.35
C PRO A 243 -7.40 3.63 2.46
N VAL A 244 -6.16 3.32 2.84
CA VAL A 244 -5.19 2.63 2.01
C VAL A 244 -5.10 1.15 2.38
N GLN A 245 -5.14 0.31 1.36
CA GLN A 245 -4.79 -1.11 1.37
C GLN A 245 -3.38 -1.28 0.85
N LEU A 246 -2.70 -2.32 1.32
CA LEU A 246 -1.27 -2.45 1.10
C LEU A 246 -0.82 -3.89 1.04
N TRP A 247 0.15 -4.14 0.19
CA TRP A 247 0.98 -5.32 0.19
C TRP A 247 2.46 -4.90 0.27
N VAL A 248 3.22 -5.52 1.16
CA VAL A 248 4.66 -5.30 1.27
C VAL A 248 5.39 -6.63 1.43
N GLU A 249 6.40 -6.83 0.60
CA GLU A 249 7.30 -7.98 0.65
C GLU A 249 8.67 -7.53 1.11
N LYS A 250 9.25 -8.28 2.06
CA LYS A 250 10.53 -7.95 2.67
C LYS A 250 11.63 -7.77 1.63
N ASN A 251 12.37 -6.67 1.71
CA ASN A 251 13.50 -6.34 0.84
C ASN A 251 13.19 -6.34 -0.68
N ASN A 252 11.92 -6.34 -1.09
CA ASN A 252 11.57 -6.40 -2.50
C ASN A 252 10.74 -5.20 -2.95
N SER A 253 9.50 -5.11 -2.47
CA SER A 253 8.54 -4.14 -3.01
C SER A 253 7.42 -3.82 -2.04
N VAL A 254 6.85 -2.63 -2.21
CA VAL A 254 5.58 -2.24 -1.61
C VAL A 254 4.62 -1.82 -2.71
N LEU A 255 3.37 -2.22 -2.58
CA LEU A 255 2.24 -1.76 -3.39
C LEU A 255 1.13 -1.28 -2.44
N ALA A 256 0.59 -0.10 -2.75
CA ALA A 256 -0.49 0.50 -2.00
C ALA A 256 -1.58 1.01 -2.93
N TRP A 257 -2.84 0.86 -2.54
CA TRP A 257 -3.98 1.33 -3.29
C TRP A 257 -5.11 1.70 -2.35
N SER A 258 -6.12 2.39 -2.86
CA SER A 258 -7.32 2.70 -2.09
C SER A 258 -8.54 2.12 -2.80
N SER A 259 -9.56 1.83 -2.01
CA SER A 259 -10.90 1.48 -2.50
C SER A 259 -11.84 2.69 -2.57
N ASP A 260 -11.35 3.87 -2.22
CA ASP A 260 -12.07 5.13 -2.29
C ASP A 260 -11.74 5.84 -3.60
N ASP A 261 -12.79 6.19 -4.36
CA ASP A 261 -12.72 6.82 -5.69
C ASP A 261 -11.97 8.17 -5.71
N THR A 262 -11.77 8.81 -4.55
CA THR A 262 -10.94 10.01 -4.44
C THR A 262 -9.44 9.74 -4.70
N PHE A 263 -9.04 8.46 -4.72
CA PHE A 263 -7.67 7.99 -4.90
C PHE A 263 -7.56 7.06 -6.12
N PRO A 264 -7.51 7.61 -7.35
CA PRO A 264 -7.61 6.84 -8.59
C PRO A 264 -6.32 6.10 -8.99
N TYR A 265 -5.23 6.26 -8.23
CA TYR A 265 -3.94 5.63 -8.51
C TYR A 265 -3.57 4.61 -7.44
N ALA A 266 -2.89 3.54 -7.87
CA ALA A 266 -2.07 2.69 -7.04
C ALA A 266 -0.62 3.21 -7.05
N ALA A 267 0.07 3.04 -5.93
CA ALA A 267 1.46 3.46 -5.73
C ALA A 267 2.34 2.23 -5.48
N SER A 268 3.48 2.14 -6.15
CA SER A 268 4.50 1.13 -5.87
C SER A 268 5.86 1.76 -5.59
N ALA A 269 6.69 1.07 -4.81
CA ALA A 269 8.08 1.46 -4.59
C ALA A 269 8.98 0.22 -4.49
N LEU A 270 10.18 0.35 -5.04
CA LEU A 270 11.24 -0.66 -5.04
C LEU A 270 12.51 -0.17 -4.33
N GLU A 271 12.54 1.10 -3.90
CA GLU A 271 13.69 1.64 -3.17
C GLU A 271 13.80 0.94 -1.80
N PRO A 272 14.94 0.30 -1.48
CA PRO A 272 15.06 -0.57 -0.31
C PRO A 272 14.69 0.10 1.01
N THR A 273 14.98 1.39 1.18
CA THR A 273 14.70 2.07 2.44
C THR A 273 13.20 2.33 2.63
N VAL A 274 12.48 2.67 1.57
CA VAL A 274 11.02 2.74 1.57
C VAL A 274 10.43 1.37 1.86
N VAL A 275 10.84 0.33 1.12
CA VAL A 275 10.31 -1.03 1.31
C VAL A 275 10.51 -1.51 2.74
N ASN A 276 11.72 -1.32 3.28
CA ASN A 276 12.03 -1.73 4.65
C ASN A 276 11.29 -0.91 5.71
N ALA A 277 11.09 0.40 5.48
CA ALA A 277 10.28 1.21 6.38
C ALA A 277 8.84 0.69 6.45
N PHE A 278 8.20 0.44 5.30
CA PHE A 278 6.86 -0.16 5.25
C PHE A 278 6.84 -1.52 5.93
N TYR A 279 7.77 -2.41 5.58
CA TYR A 279 7.83 -3.75 6.17
C TYR A 279 7.94 -3.70 7.70
N HIS A 280 8.82 -2.85 8.24
CA HIS A 280 9.00 -2.70 9.68
C HIS A 280 7.76 -2.15 10.40
N ILE A 281 6.97 -1.28 9.76
CA ILE A 281 5.70 -0.81 10.34
C ILE A 281 4.74 -1.99 10.51
N TYR A 282 4.53 -2.77 9.46
CA TYR A 282 3.59 -3.90 9.48
C TYR A 282 4.09 -5.06 10.35
N ASP A 283 5.41 -5.27 10.41
CA ASP A 283 6.02 -6.25 11.32
C ASP A 283 5.83 -5.84 12.79
N ARG A 284 6.08 -4.57 13.13
CA ARG A 284 5.81 -4.04 14.47
C ARG A 284 4.32 -4.16 14.81
N MET A 285 3.45 -3.83 13.85
CA MET A 285 2.00 -3.94 13.98
C MET A 285 1.55 -5.38 14.26
N TRP A 286 2.10 -6.36 13.54
CA TRP A 286 1.85 -7.78 13.79
C TRP A 286 2.19 -8.20 15.23
N HIS A 287 3.32 -7.69 15.74
CA HIS A 287 3.78 -8.00 17.09
C HIS A 287 3.01 -7.24 18.19
N THR A 288 2.34 -6.14 17.86
CA THR A 288 1.42 -5.47 18.79
C THR A 288 0.07 -6.15 18.91
N VAL A 289 -0.36 -6.95 17.92
CA VAL A 289 -1.61 -7.70 17.99
C VAL A 289 -1.49 -8.79 19.07
N PRO A 290 -2.40 -8.82 20.07
CA PRO A 290 -2.46 -9.89 21.07
C PRO A 290 -2.41 -11.28 20.44
N LYS A 291 -1.60 -12.18 21.02
CA LYS A 291 -1.37 -13.53 20.45
C LYS A 291 -2.65 -14.30 20.15
N VAL A 292 -3.68 -14.16 20.99
CA VAL A 292 -4.98 -14.81 20.78
C VAL A 292 -5.64 -14.40 19.45
N PHE A 293 -5.51 -13.13 19.06
CA PHE A 293 -6.11 -12.59 17.84
C PHE A 293 -5.39 -12.98 16.54
N ARG A 294 -4.24 -13.65 16.67
CA ARG A 294 -3.47 -14.25 15.57
C ARG A 294 -3.22 -15.74 15.77
N ASP A 295 -3.87 -16.35 16.76
CA ASP A 295 -3.83 -17.80 16.95
C ASP A 295 -4.69 -18.47 15.88
N ARG A 296 -4.12 -19.44 15.18
CA ARG A 296 -4.79 -20.09 14.04
C ARG A 296 -6.15 -20.68 14.43
N ASN A 297 -6.25 -21.35 15.57
CA ASN A 297 -7.49 -22.01 15.98
C ASN A 297 -8.55 -20.98 16.37
N TRP A 298 -8.15 -19.95 17.11
CA TRP A 298 -9.05 -18.86 17.47
C TRP A 298 -9.55 -18.10 16.23
N VAL A 299 -8.67 -17.76 15.29
CA VAL A 299 -9.04 -17.08 14.04
C VAL A 299 -10.05 -17.90 13.24
N LEU A 300 -9.79 -19.20 13.05
CA LEU A 300 -10.71 -20.09 12.37
C LEU A 300 -12.07 -20.16 13.06
N ALA A 301 -12.09 -20.24 14.40
CA ALA A 301 -13.32 -20.26 15.17
C ALA A 301 -14.12 -18.95 15.05
N GLU A 302 -13.47 -17.79 14.94
CA GLU A 302 -14.16 -16.52 14.71
C GLU A 302 -14.70 -16.41 13.28
N LEU A 303 -13.94 -16.85 12.27
CA LEU A 303 -14.41 -16.88 10.88
C LEU A 303 -15.62 -17.82 10.68
N GLU A 304 -15.68 -18.92 11.44
CA GLU A 304 -16.80 -19.86 11.44
C GLU A 304 -18.07 -19.29 12.12
N LYS A 305 -17.97 -18.20 12.89
CA LYS A 305 -19.11 -17.52 13.55
C LYS A 305 -19.74 -16.41 12.70
N LEU A 306 -19.11 -16.04 11.58
CA LEU A 306 -19.62 -15.01 10.66
C LEU A 306 -20.94 -15.43 10.00
#